data_AF-A0A951GKZ4-F1
#
_entry.id   AF-A0A951GKZ4-F1
#
_cell.length_a   1.000
_cell.length_b   1.000
_cell.length_c   1.000
_cell.angle_alpha   90.00
_cell.angle_beta   90.00
_cell.angle_gamma   90.00
#
_symmetry.space_group_name_H-M   'P 1'
#
loop_
_entity.id
_entity.type
_entity.pdbx_description
1 polymer ?
#
loop_
_entity_poly.entity_id
_entity_poly.type
_entity_poly.pdbx_seq_one_letter_code
_entity_poly.pdbx_strand_id
1 'polypeptide(L)'
;MGVFAIREIPPGTNLFPNDPGGLRELDPIFLENEDPEIRQLYQDFCVLSQGRWFGPSDFNNLTVGWYLNHSLNPNVAVDDAFNFVTLRDIRKGEELTVDYRTYSRELET
;
A
#
# COMPACT_ATOMS: atom_id res chain seq x y z
N MET A 1 12.32 5.77 3.85
CA MET A 1 11.64 6.75 2.97
C MET A 1 10.24 6.96 3.53
N GLY A 2 9.59 8.08 3.27
CA GLY A 2 8.21 8.34 3.72
C GLY A 2 7.56 9.40 2.84
N VAL A 3 6.23 9.44 2.85
CA VAL A 3 5.44 10.39 2.05
C VAL A 3 4.93 11.50 2.95
N PHE A 4 5.18 12.75 2.58
CA PHE A 4 4.82 13.92 3.40
C PHE A 4 3.91 14.85 2.62
N ALA A 5 2.89 15.38 3.29
CA ALA A 5 1.98 16.34 2.69
C ALA A 5 2.70 17.67 2.39
N ILE A 6 2.62 18.15 1.14
CA ILE A 6 3.22 19.44 0.76
C ILE A 6 2.28 20.64 0.94
N ARG A 7 1.02 20.37 1.29
CA ARG A 7 -0.06 21.33 1.56
C ARG A 7 -1.05 20.72 2.55
N GLU A 8 -2.00 21.51 3.02
CA GLU A 8 -3.14 20.98 3.76
C GLU A 8 -4.01 20.08 2.87
N ILE A 9 -4.51 18.99 3.44
CA ILE A 9 -5.35 18.00 2.77
C ILE A 9 -6.60 17.77 3.61
N PRO A 10 -7.82 18.05 3.09
CA PRO A 10 -9.07 17.82 3.82
C PRO A 10 -9.33 16.33 4.10
N PRO A 11 -10.20 15.98 5.07
CA PRO A 11 -10.68 14.61 5.28
C PRO A 11 -11.40 14.07 4.05
N GLY A 12 -11.38 12.74 3.87
CA GLY A 12 -12.06 12.06 2.77
C GLY A 12 -11.42 12.28 1.40
N THR A 13 -10.21 12.83 1.34
CA THR A 13 -9.52 13.08 0.08
C THR A 13 -8.85 11.80 -0.40
N ASN A 14 -9.18 11.34 -1.61
CA ASN A 14 -8.36 10.36 -2.32
C ASN A 14 -7.01 11.02 -2.68
N LEU A 15 -5.93 10.47 -2.14
CA LEU A 15 -4.58 11.02 -2.28
C LEU A 15 -3.99 10.82 -3.68
N PHE A 16 -4.35 9.73 -4.35
CA PHE A 16 -3.77 9.32 -5.63
C PHE A 16 -4.85 8.94 -6.67
N PRO A 17 -5.80 9.83 -6.99
CA PRO A 17 -6.96 9.50 -7.82
C PRO A 17 -6.63 9.15 -9.28
N ASN A 18 -5.40 9.44 -9.73
CA ASN A 18 -4.92 9.16 -11.09
C ASN A 18 -3.61 8.38 -11.05
N ASP A 19 -3.39 7.56 -10.02
CA ASP A 19 -2.17 6.74 -9.93
C ASP A 19 -2.09 5.80 -11.15
N PRO A 20 -1.08 5.93 -12.02
CA PRO A 20 -0.90 5.02 -13.15
C PRO A 20 -0.29 3.67 -12.73
N GLY A 21 0.22 3.57 -11.49
CA GLY A 21 0.81 2.37 -10.91
C GLY A 21 -0.25 1.31 -10.67
N GLY A 22 -0.65 0.62 -11.73
CA GLY A 22 -1.68 -0.41 -11.66
C GLY A 22 -1.34 -1.48 -10.63
N LEU A 23 -2.37 -1.93 -9.91
CA LEU A 23 -2.31 -3.07 -9.01
C LEU A 23 -2.39 -4.36 -9.83
N ARG A 24 -1.41 -5.23 -9.67
CA ARG A 24 -1.39 -6.54 -10.32
C ARG A 24 -1.80 -7.61 -9.34
N GLU A 25 -2.80 -8.40 -9.74
CA GLU A 25 -3.15 -9.64 -9.05
C GLU A 25 -2.16 -10.75 -9.44
N LEU A 26 -1.75 -11.54 -8.45
CA LEU A 26 -0.83 -12.65 -8.58
C LEU A 26 -1.45 -13.90 -7.95
N ASP A 27 -1.30 -15.03 -8.65
CA ASP A 27 -1.73 -16.34 -8.15
C ASP A 27 -0.81 -16.78 -7.01
N PRO A 28 -1.33 -17.19 -5.84
CA PRO A 28 -0.51 -17.69 -4.73
C PRO A 28 0.46 -18.81 -5.11
N ILE A 29 0.07 -19.68 -6.06
CA ILE A 29 0.90 -20.80 -6.52
C ILE A 29 2.18 -20.30 -7.20
N PHE A 30 2.16 -19.09 -7.76
CA PHE A 30 3.34 -18.49 -8.40
C PHE A 30 4.52 -18.43 -7.43
N LEU A 31 4.30 -18.00 -6.19
CA LEU A 31 5.39 -17.80 -5.25
C LEU A 31 5.95 -19.09 -4.67
N GLU A 32 5.18 -20.18 -4.64
CA GLU A 32 5.59 -21.44 -3.98
C GLU A 32 6.85 -22.07 -4.58
N ASN A 33 7.09 -21.86 -5.88
CA ASN A 33 8.21 -22.45 -6.62
C ASN A 33 9.35 -21.45 -6.89
N GLU A 34 9.25 -20.22 -6.37
CA GLU A 34 10.23 -19.16 -6.60
C GLU A 34 11.36 -19.18 -5.56
N ASP A 35 12.46 -18.58 -5.98
CA ASP A 35 13.64 -18.35 -5.15
C ASP A 35 13.26 -17.62 -3.82
N PRO A 36 13.87 -17.97 -2.67
CA PRO A 36 13.51 -17.37 -1.39
C PRO A 36 13.60 -15.84 -1.38
N GLU A 37 14.58 -15.26 -2.06
CA GLU A 37 14.80 -13.83 -2.14
C GLU A 37 13.74 -13.16 -3.01
N ILE A 38 13.28 -13.83 -4.07
CA ILE A 38 12.12 -13.39 -4.85
C ILE A 38 10.87 -13.43 -3.98
N ARG A 39 10.62 -14.52 -3.24
CA ARG A 39 9.47 -14.61 -2.33
C ARG A 39 9.47 -13.48 -1.30
N GLN A 40 10.64 -13.16 -0.72
CA GLN A 40 10.77 -12.06 0.23
C GLN A 40 10.42 -10.71 -0.41
N LEU A 41 10.90 -10.44 -1.64
CA LEU A 41 10.54 -9.22 -2.37
C LEU A 41 9.02 -9.08 -2.54
N TYR A 42 8.32 -10.16 -2.88
CA TYR A 42 6.87 -10.11 -3.02
C TYR A 42 6.18 -9.97 -1.66
N GLN A 43 6.67 -10.59 -0.59
CA GLN A 43 6.12 -10.41 0.76
C GLN A 43 6.28 -8.97 1.28
N ASP A 44 7.37 -8.30 0.92
CA ASP A 44 7.64 -6.92 1.35
C ASP A 44 6.73 -5.89 0.68
N PHE A 45 6.32 -6.15 -0.57
CA PHE A 45 5.54 -5.19 -1.37
C PHE A 45 4.10 -5.59 -1.64
N CYS A 46 3.77 -6.87 -1.66
CA CYS A 46 2.44 -7.34 -2.03
C CYS A 46 1.55 -7.50 -0.80
N VAL A 47 0.27 -7.29 -1.03
CA VAL A 47 -0.80 -7.38 -0.05
C VAL A 47 -1.54 -8.70 -0.28
N LEU A 48 -1.66 -9.54 0.75
CA LEU A 48 -2.50 -10.74 0.69
C LEU A 48 -3.94 -10.40 1.09
N SER A 49 -4.86 -10.47 0.15
CA SER A 49 -6.28 -10.25 0.39
C SER A 49 -7.12 -11.33 -0.29
N GLN A 50 -8.07 -11.91 0.46
CA GLN A 50 -8.98 -12.95 -0.02
C GLN A 50 -8.27 -14.15 -0.69
N GLY A 51 -7.09 -14.51 -0.19
CA GLY A 51 -6.28 -15.61 -0.74
C GLY A 51 -5.60 -15.30 -2.06
N ARG A 52 -5.45 -14.01 -2.43
CA ARG A 52 -4.73 -13.56 -3.62
C ARG A 52 -3.73 -12.48 -3.25
N TRP A 53 -2.61 -12.46 -3.95
CA TRP A 53 -1.59 -11.42 -3.77
C TRP A 53 -1.85 -10.26 -4.72
N PHE A 54 -1.73 -9.04 -4.19
CA PHE A 54 -1.87 -7.81 -4.94
C PHE A 54 -0.61 -6.98 -4.77
N GLY A 55 0.09 -6.70 -5.86
CA GLY A 55 1.38 -6.02 -5.83
C GLY A 55 1.53 -4.98 -6.93
N PRO A 56 2.69 -4.31 -6.98
CA PRO A 56 3.00 -3.41 -8.07
C PRO A 56 3.06 -4.19 -9.39
N SER A 57 2.55 -3.58 -10.46
CA SER A 57 2.65 -4.14 -11.82
C SER A 57 4.08 -4.15 -12.36
N ASP A 58 4.93 -3.25 -11.88
CA ASP A 58 6.36 -3.19 -12.17
C ASP A 58 7.13 -2.75 -10.91
N PHE A 59 7.95 -3.65 -10.36
CA PHE A 59 8.77 -3.37 -9.18
C PHE A 59 9.87 -2.31 -9.43
N ASN A 60 10.19 -2.03 -10.69
CA ASN A 60 11.13 -0.96 -11.04
C ASN A 60 10.44 0.41 -11.17
N ASN A 61 9.09 0.46 -11.13
CA ASN A 61 8.31 1.67 -11.28
C ASN A 61 7.21 1.76 -10.21
N LEU A 62 7.64 2.12 -9.00
CA LEU A 62 6.74 2.30 -7.87
C LEU A 62 6.30 3.76 -7.75
N THR A 63 4.99 3.97 -7.75
CA THR A 63 4.39 5.29 -7.51
C THR A 63 4.42 5.66 -6.03
N VAL A 64 4.09 6.92 -5.72
CA VAL A 64 4.17 7.48 -4.36
C VAL A 64 3.38 6.67 -3.34
N GLY A 65 2.26 6.05 -3.75
CA GLY A 65 1.40 5.22 -2.89
C GLY A 65 2.14 4.07 -2.20
N TRP A 66 3.16 3.50 -2.86
CA TRP A 66 3.96 2.37 -2.34
C TRP A 66 4.94 2.76 -1.21
N TYR A 67 5.09 4.05 -0.93
CA TYR A 67 6.02 4.56 0.08
C TYR A 67 5.32 5.08 1.35
N LEU A 68 4.00 4.89 1.49
CA LEU A 68 3.29 5.22 2.71
C LEU A 68 3.67 4.23 3.82
N ASN A 69 4.14 4.74 4.95
CA ASN A 69 4.60 3.91 6.06
C ASN A 69 3.45 3.43 6.96
N HIS A 70 3.73 2.36 7.72
CA HIS A 70 2.83 1.84 8.74
C HIS A 70 2.75 2.75 9.98
N SER A 71 1.53 2.92 10.53
CA SER A 71 1.28 3.48 11.86
C SER A 71 0.09 2.79 12.52
N LEU A 72 0.14 2.63 13.86
CA LEU A 72 -1.01 2.17 14.67
C LEU A 72 -2.04 3.29 14.91
N ASN A 73 -1.69 4.54 14.63
CA ASN A 73 -2.59 5.68 14.66
C ASN A 73 -2.48 6.41 13.30
N PRO A 74 -2.97 5.79 12.21
CA PRO A 74 -2.80 6.30 10.87
C PRO A 74 -3.64 7.56 10.63
N ASN A 75 -3.25 8.34 9.63
CA ASN A 75 -4.03 9.49 9.15
C ASN A 75 -4.61 9.25 7.75
N VAL A 76 -4.36 8.08 7.17
CA VAL A 76 -4.89 7.61 5.90
C VAL A 76 -5.47 6.20 6.09
N ALA A 77 -6.60 5.92 5.46
CA ALA A 77 -7.21 4.60 5.35
C ALA A 77 -7.16 4.10 3.91
N VAL A 78 -7.33 2.79 3.74
CA VAL A 78 -7.47 2.14 2.44
C VAL A 78 -8.92 1.71 2.29
N ASP A 79 -9.58 2.11 1.19
CA ASP A 79 -10.95 1.68 0.89
C ASP A 79 -10.98 0.31 0.17
N ASP A 80 -12.19 -0.21 -0.09
CA ASP A 80 -12.39 -1.51 -0.73
C ASP A 80 -11.82 -1.59 -2.16
N ALA A 81 -11.57 -0.44 -2.80
CA ALA A 81 -10.96 -0.33 -4.12
C ALA A 81 -9.45 -0.04 -4.05
N PHE A 82 -8.84 -0.23 -2.88
CA PHE A 82 -7.44 0.06 -2.59
C PHE A 82 -7.02 1.53 -2.77
N ASN A 83 -7.96 2.48 -2.70
CA ASN A 83 -7.61 3.89 -2.69
C ASN A 83 -7.16 4.35 -1.30
N PHE A 84 -6.16 5.22 -1.28
CA PHE A 84 -5.69 5.88 -0.06
C PHE A 84 -6.50 7.15 0.21
N VAL A 85 -7.27 7.14 1.30
CA VAL A 85 -8.21 8.20 1.67
C VAL A 85 -7.85 8.80 3.02
N THR A 86 -7.77 10.12 3.13
CA THR A 86 -7.45 10.79 4.42
C THR A 86 -8.57 10.61 5.44
N LEU A 87 -8.20 10.30 6.69
CA LEU A 87 -9.14 10.09 7.80
C LEU A 87 -9.54 11.39 8.50
N ARG A 88 -8.72 12.42 8.38
CA ARG A 88 -8.87 13.74 9.00
C ARG A 88 -8.12 14.78 8.18
N ASP A 89 -8.19 16.05 8.59
CA ASP A 89 -7.30 17.08 8.07
C ASP A 89 -5.84 16.70 8.28
N ILE A 90 -5.04 16.83 7.23
CA ILE A 90 -3.59 16.63 7.22
C ILE A 90 -2.90 17.98 7.07
N ARG A 91 -1.92 18.26 7.92
CA ARG A 91 -1.15 19.51 7.84
C ARG A 91 -0.02 19.39 6.82
N LYS A 92 0.38 20.53 6.24
CA LYS A 92 1.63 20.59 5.47
C LYS A 92 2.82 20.11 6.34
N GLY A 93 3.63 19.23 5.79
CA GLY A 93 4.79 18.62 6.43
C GLY A 93 4.48 17.35 7.24
N GLU A 94 3.21 17.00 7.42
CA GLU A 94 2.81 15.79 8.13
C GLU A 94 3.05 14.54 7.26
N GLU A 95 3.55 13.46 7.86
CA GLU A 95 3.74 12.18 7.18
C GLU A 95 2.39 11.48 6.96
N LEU A 96 2.18 10.95 5.76
CA LEU A 96 1.02 10.14 5.41
C LEU A 96 1.30 8.68 5.80
N THR A 97 0.48 8.14 6.69
CA THR A 97 0.65 6.79 7.23
C THR A 97 -0.66 6.02 7.24
N VAL A 98 -0.54 4.71 7.09
CA VAL A 98 -1.64 3.74 6.98
C VAL A 98 -1.45 2.60 7.96
N ASP A 99 -2.52 1.88 8.31
CA ASP A 99 -2.42 0.65 9.10
C ASP A 99 -2.40 -0.57 8.17
N TYR A 100 -1.22 -1.16 7.97
CA TYR A 100 -1.02 -2.30 7.07
C TYR A 100 -1.92 -3.47 7.42
N ARG A 101 -2.25 -3.65 8.71
CA ARG A 101 -3.06 -4.77 9.19
C ARG A 101 -4.51 -4.71 8.70
N THR A 102 -4.96 -3.55 8.25
CA THR A 102 -6.34 -3.37 7.79
C THR A 102 -6.55 -3.87 6.36
N TYR A 103 -5.49 -4.03 5.56
CA TYR A 103 -5.59 -4.47 4.18
C TYR A 103 -4.58 -5.54 3.78
N SER A 104 -3.46 -5.70 4.49
CA SER A 104 -2.48 -6.76 4.32
C SER A 104 -2.60 -7.78 5.45
N ARG A 105 -3.00 -9.00 5.10
CA ARG A 105 -2.89 -10.15 6.02
C ARG A 105 -1.48 -10.71 5.92
N GLU A 106 -0.83 -10.91 7.06
CA GLU A 106 0.37 -11.74 7.12
C GLU A 106 -0.03 -13.19 6.78
N LEU A 107 0.88 -13.92 6.13
CA LEU A 107 0.75 -15.37 6.02
C LEU A 107 0.85 -15.94 7.44
N GLU A 108 -0.20 -16.61 7.92
CA GLU A 108 -0.08 -17.46 9.10
C GLU A 108 0.88 -18.62 8.75
N THR A 109 2.09 -18.55 9.28
CA THR A 109 3.12 -19.62 9.18
C THR A 109 2.85 -20.76 10.13
#